data_AF-A0A7R9YW57-F1
#
_entry.id   AF-A0A7R9YW57-F1
#
_cell.length_a   1.000
_cell.length_b   1.000
_cell.length_c   1.000
_cell.angle_alpha   90.00
_cell.angle_beta   90.00
_cell.angle_gamma   90.00
#
_symmetry.space_group_name_H-M   'P 1'
#
loop_
_entity.id
_entity.type
_entity.pdbx_description
1 polymer ?
#
loop_
_entity_poly.entity_id
_entity_poly.type
_entity_poly.pdbx_seq_one_letter_code
_entity_poly.pdbx_strand_id
1 'polypeptide(L)'
;FEQASSYAPYGGPIQIQSNALRAIQRINPKVFEELVEAGTCTADRVSGLKIGYKKGNKLAGLYDAGDWLVRFDTVGPALEAGLPATVVVDRPVIQQILVKHGLPEGTVRIKSRVQSYENLGNGRG
;
A
#
# COMPACT_ATOMS: atom_id res chain seq x y z
N PHE A 1 9.36 15.10 11.45
CA PHE A 1 9.00 15.10 12.88
C PHE A 1 7.91 14.08 13.07
N GLU A 2 8.07 13.15 14.00
CA GLU A 2 7.11 12.08 14.30
C GLU A 2 6.81 12.11 15.80
N GLN A 3 5.53 12.21 16.17
CA GLN A 3 5.11 12.30 17.58
C GLN A 3 5.31 10.96 18.31
N ALA A 4 5.10 9.84 17.62
CA ALA A 4 5.23 8.52 18.21
C ALA A 4 6.68 8.21 18.61
N SER A 5 6.84 7.42 19.67
CA SER A 5 8.14 6.92 20.14
C SER A 5 8.60 5.67 19.40
N SER A 6 7.64 4.90 18.89
CA SER A 6 7.82 3.64 18.19
C SER A 6 6.56 3.35 17.38
N TYR A 7 6.67 2.44 16.42
CA TYR A 7 5.51 1.99 15.66
C TYR A 7 4.50 1.28 16.56
N ALA A 8 3.21 1.59 16.38
CA ALA A 8 2.13 0.84 17.00
C ALA A 8 1.69 -0.29 16.05
N PRO A 9 1.67 -1.57 16.46
CA PRO A 9 1.36 -2.72 15.60
C PRO A 9 -0.08 -2.79 15.09
N TYR A 10 -0.88 -1.75 15.30
CA TYR A 10 -2.25 -1.68 14.85
C TYR A 10 -2.32 -1.10 13.44
N GLY A 11 -2.29 -1.98 12.46
CA GLY A 11 -2.47 -1.63 11.06
C GLY A 11 -2.24 -2.85 10.21
N GLY A 12 -3.33 -3.42 9.69
CA GLY A 12 -3.26 -4.51 8.74
C GLY A 12 -2.40 -4.15 7.51
N PRO A 13 -2.10 -5.15 6.68
CA PRO A 13 -1.25 -4.95 5.52
C PRO A 13 -1.85 -3.91 4.56
N ILE A 14 -0.96 -3.21 3.84
CA ILE A 14 -1.33 -2.17 2.87
C ILE A 14 -1.12 -2.73 1.47
N GLN A 15 -2.15 -2.58 0.62
CA GLN A 15 -2.01 -2.81 -0.81
C GLN A 15 -1.40 -1.57 -1.48
N ILE A 16 -0.30 -1.77 -2.22
CA ILE A 16 0.36 -0.74 -3.02
C ILE A 16 0.07 -1.04 -4.50
N GLN A 17 -0.74 -0.18 -5.11
CA GLN A 17 -1.15 -0.33 -6.51
C GLN A 17 0.03 -0.17 -7.48
N SER A 18 -0.11 -0.77 -8.66
CA SER A 18 0.88 -0.76 -9.75
C SER A 18 1.40 0.63 -10.13
N ASN A 19 0.52 1.63 -10.17
CA ASN A 19 0.90 3.03 -10.45
C ASN A 19 1.71 3.67 -9.30
N ALA A 20 1.36 3.38 -8.05
CA ALA A 20 2.08 3.85 -6.88
C ALA A 20 3.47 3.21 -6.79
N LEU A 21 3.58 1.90 -7.03
CA LEU A 21 4.87 1.21 -7.16
C LEU A 21 5.74 1.80 -8.26
N ARG A 22 5.15 2.15 -9.42
CA ARG A 22 5.89 2.83 -10.48
C ARG A 22 6.39 4.21 -10.05
N ALA A 23 5.59 4.98 -9.30
CA ALA A 23 6.04 6.26 -8.77
C ALA A 23 7.21 6.08 -7.80
N ILE A 24 7.12 5.11 -6.89
CA ILE A 24 8.20 4.77 -5.94
C ILE A 24 9.45 4.34 -6.71
N GLN A 25 9.34 3.50 -7.74
CA GLN A 25 10.46 3.07 -8.57
C GLN A 25 11.21 4.26 -9.19
N ARG A 26 10.49 5.29 -9.63
CA ARG A 26 11.08 6.51 -10.20
C ARG A 26 11.73 7.41 -9.15
N ILE A 27 11.16 7.46 -7.94
CA ILE A 27 11.69 8.27 -6.83
C ILE A 27 12.93 7.63 -6.23
N ASN A 28 12.85 6.33 -5.94
CA ASN A 28 13.90 5.56 -5.29
C ASN A 28 13.79 4.07 -5.70
N PRO A 29 14.62 3.62 -6.66
CA PRO A 29 14.60 2.24 -7.13
C PRO A 29 14.84 1.21 -6.02
N LYS A 30 15.66 1.55 -5.01
CA LYS A 30 16.00 0.61 -3.93
C LYS A 30 14.82 0.36 -2.98
N VAL A 31 14.05 1.42 -2.67
CA VAL A 31 12.80 1.29 -1.92
C VAL A 31 11.80 0.43 -2.69
N PHE A 32 11.69 0.63 -4.00
CA PHE A 32 10.81 -0.17 -4.85
C PHE A 32 11.20 -1.65 -4.83
N GLU A 33 12.48 -1.97 -5.04
CA GLU A 33 12.99 -3.35 -5.01
C GLU A 33 12.65 -4.06 -3.70
N GLU A 34 12.96 -3.44 -2.55
CA GLU A 34 12.69 -4.06 -1.24
C GLU A 34 11.19 -4.17 -0.95
N LEU A 35 10.34 -3.25 -1.44
CA LEU A 35 8.89 -3.36 -1.30
C LEU A 35 8.31 -4.51 -2.11
N VAL A 36 8.78 -4.71 -3.34
CA VAL A 36 8.32 -5.81 -4.20
C VAL A 36 8.81 -7.15 -3.65
N GLU A 37 10.04 -7.21 -3.15
CA GLU A 37 10.62 -8.40 -2.53
C GLU A 37 9.90 -8.79 -1.23
N ALA A 38 9.60 -7.82 -0.36
CA ALA A 38 8.90 -8.07 0.91
C ALA A 38 7.38 -8.27 0.74
N GLY A 39 6.83 -7.87 -0.41
CA GLY A 39 5.39 -7.88 -0.66
C GLY A 39 4.87 -9.21 -1.17
N THR A 40 3.65 -9.54 -0.78
CA THR A 40 2.88 -10.59 -1.46
C THR A 40 2.25 -9.98 -2.70
N CYS A 41 2.65 -10.44 -3.89
CA CYS A 41 1.91 -10.15 -5.12
C CYS A 41 0.46 -10.63 -4.92
N THR A 42 -0.53 -9.74 -5.04
CA THR A 42 -1.94 -10.14 -4.99
C THR A 42 -2.56 -10.20 -6.35
N ALA A 43 -1.91 -9.59 -7.33
CA ALA A 43 -2.44 -9.50 -8.67
C ALA A 43 -2.49 -10.89 -9.34
N ASP A 44 -1.56 -11.78 -8.99
CA ASP A 44 -1.50 -13.18 -9.46
C ASP A 44 -2.64 -14.08 -8.92
N ARG A 45 -3.52 -13.55 -8.05
CA ARG A 45 -4.67 -14.25 -7.52
C ARG A 45 -5.95 -13.88 -8.25
N VAL A 46 -6.92 -14.80 -8.23
CA VAL A 46 -8.28 -14.53 -8.68
C VAL A 46 -8.89 -13.44 -7.81
N SER A 47 -9.06 -12.26 -8.39
CA SER A 47 -9.67 -11.09 -7.75
C SER A 47 -11.09 -10.89 -8.27
N GLY A 48 -12.00 -10.45 -7.40
CA GLY A 48 -13.41 -10.44 -7.74
C GLY A 48 -14.32 -10.03 -6.59
N LEU A 49 -15.61 -9.87 -6.89
CA LEU A 49 -16.65 -9.80 -5.88
C LEU A 49 -17.25 -11.20 -5.71
N LYS A 50 -17.17 -11.72 -4.49
CA LYS A 50 -17.75 -13.02 -4.12
C LYS A 50 -19.09 -12.83 -3.44
N ILE A 51 -20.04 -13.70 -3.73
CA ILE A 51 -21.36 -13.68 -3.13
C ILE A 51 -21.27 -14.22 -1.70
N GLY A 52 -21.70 -13.39 -0.74
CA GLY A 52 -21.70 -13.75 0.66
C GLY A 52 -22.75 -14.82 1.00
N TYR A 53 -22.44 -15.65 1.99
CA TYR A 53 -23.24 -16.80 2.44
C TYR A 53 -24.51 -16.44 3.24
N LYS A 54 -24.98 -15.18 3.22
CA LYS A 54 -26.07 -14.75 4.11
C LYS A 54 -27.43 -15.22 3.58
N LYS A 55 -28.20 -15.93 4.43
CA LYS A 55 -29.62 -16.25 4.18
C LYS A 55 -30.41 -14.96 3.92
N GLY A 56 -31.16 -14.92 2.81
CA GLY A 56 -32.00 -13.77 2.43
C GLY A 56 -31.30 -12.72 1.56
N ASN A 57 -30.14 -13.02 0.95
CA ASN A 57 -29.60 -12.14 -0.08
C ASN A 57 -30.57 -12.09 -1.29
N LYS A 58 -30.73 -10.92 -1.92
CA LYS A 58 -31.64 -10.73 -3.08
C LYS A 58 -31.20 -11.48 -4.35
N LEU A 59 -30.03 -12.10 -4.32
CA LEU A 59 -29.44 -12.88 -5.40
C LEU A 59 -29.68 -14.40 -5.20
N ALA A 60 -30.35 -14.80 -4.13
CA ALA A 60 -30.62 -16.20 -3.81
C ALA A 60 -31.50 -16.81 -4.91
N GLY A 61 -30.99 -17.85 -5.58
CA GLY A 61 -31.64 -18.49 -6.73
C GLY A 61 -31.15 -18.01 -8.11
N LEU A 62 -30.37 -16.92 -8.17
CA LEU A 62 -29.62 -16.53 -9.38
C LEU A 62 -28.16 -17.01 -9.34
N TYR A 63 -27.63 -17.18 -8.14
CA TYR A 63 -26.28 -17.66 -7.88
C TYR A 63 -26.25 -18.53 -6.63
N ASP A 64 -25.29 -19.46 -6.60
CA ASP A 64 -25.06 -20.31 -5.45
C ASP A 64 -24.22 -19.60 -4.38
N ALA A 65 -24.35 -20.07 -3.14
CA ALA A 65 -23.59 -19.53 -2.02
C ALA A 65 -22.09 -19.79 -2.24
N GLY A 66 -21.29 -18.72 -2.27
CA GLY A 66 -19.87 -18.79 -2.56
C GLY A 66 -19.51 -18.59 -4.05
N ASP A 67 -20.49 -18.36 -4.93
CA ASP A 67 -20.22 -18.00 -6.31
C ASP A 67 -19.51 -16.65 -6.46
N TRP A 68 -18.85 -16.48 -7.59
CA TRP A 68 -18.29 -15.21 -8.01
C TRP A 68 -19.34 -14.40 -8.77
N LEU A 69 -19.65 -13.21 -8.28
CA LEU A 69 -20.49 -12.26 -9.02
C LEU A 69 -19.73 -11.70 -10.22
N VAL A 70 -18.47 -11.33 -10.00
CA VAL A 70 -17.57 -10.86 -11.05
C VAL A 70 -16.14 -11.24 -10.68
N ARG A 71 -15.35 -11.57 -11.70
CA ARG A 71 -13.90 -11.75 -11.61
C ARG A 71 -13.25 -10.72 -12.49
N PHE A 72 -12.13 -10.19 -12.05
CA PHE A 72 -11.35 -9.24 -12.81
C PHE A 72 -9.87 -9.65 -12.79
N ASP A 73 -9.25 -9.57 -13.96
CA ASP A 73 -7.80 -9.69 -14.09
C ASP A 73 -7.17 -8.37 -13.63
N THR A 74 -6.21 -8.47 -12.71
CA THR A 74 -5.49 -7.31 -12.16
C THR A 74 -4.02 -7.27 -12.58
N VAL A 75 -3.53 -8.31 -13.27
CA VAL A 75 -2.14 -8.41 -13.75
C VAL A 75 -2.04 -8.00 -15.21
N GLY A 76 -2.89 -8.57 -16.08
CA GLY A 76 -2.82 -8.36 -17.53
C GLY A 76 -2.74 -6.88 -17.90
N PRO A 77 -3.71 -6.04 -17.47
CA PRO A 77 -3.68 -4.60 -17.77
C PRO A 77 -2.43 -3.88 -17.23
N ALA A 78 -1.89 -4.33 -16.09
CA ALA A 78 -0.68 -3.73 -15.53
C ALA A 78 0.54 -4.07 -16.38
N LEU A 79 0.70 -5.34 -16.77
CA LEU A 79 1.80 -5.80 -17.60
C LEU A 79 1.76 -5.18 -19.01
N GLU A 80 0.58 -5.07 -19.62
CA GLU A 80 0.40 -4.40 -20.92
C GLU A 80 0.83 -2.93 -20.88
N ALA A 81 0.58 -2.25 -19.75
CA ALA A 81 1.02 -0.89 -19.49
C ALA A 81 2.50 -0.80 -19.01
N GLY A 82 3.21 -1.93 -18.92
CA GLY A 82 4.56 -2.03 -18.39
C GLY A 82 4.68 -1.69 -16.90
N LEU A 83 3.57 -1.69 -16.15
CA LEU A 83 3.54 -1.37 -14.73
C LEU A 83 3.87 -2.61 -13.87
N PRO A 84 4.49 -2.41 -12.70
CA PRO A 84 4.73 -3.51 -11.76
C PRO A 84 3.41 -4.09 -11.24
N ALA A 85 3.40 -5.38 -10.91
CA ALA A 85 2.23 -6.02 -10.30
C ALA A 85 1.92 -5.42 -8.92
N THR A 86 0.64 -5.31 -8.58
CA THR A 86 0.21 -4.83 -7.26
C THR A 86 0.67 -5.79 -6.17
N VAL A 87 1.24 -5.23 -5.09
CA VAL A 87 1.71 -5.99 -3.93
C VAL A 87 1.00 -5.55 -2.66
N VAL A 88 0.91 -6.46 -1.70
CA VAL A 88 0.46 -6.19 -0.33
C VAL A 88 1.62 -6.39 0.62
N VAL A 89 1.94 -5.36 1.41
CA VAL A 89 3.08 -5.35 2.33
C VAL A 89 2.60 -4.92 3.71
N ASP A 90 3.14 -5.54 4.76
CA ASP A 90 2.86 -5.13 6.13
C ASP A 90 3.32 -3.69 6.38
N ARG A 91 2.44 -2.87 6.97
CA ARG A 91 2.71 -1.46 7.25
C ARG A 91 4.05 -1.18 7.97
N PRO A 92 4.45 -1.92 9.03
CA PRO A 92 5.75 -1.68 9.65
C PRO A 92 6.92 -1.97 8.72
N VAL A 93 6.80 -2.97 7.84
CA VAL A 93 7.84 -3.31 6.86
C VAL A 93 7.99 -2.16 5.85
N ILE A 94 6.88 -1.61 5.34
CA ILE A 94 6.91 -0.43 4.47
C ILE A 94 7.66 0.73 5.15
N GLN A 95 7.34 1.03 6.41
CA GLN A 95 7.98 2.13 7.14
C GLN A 95 9.48 1.88 7.36
N GLN A 96 9.88 0.66 7.71
CA GLN A 96 11.28 0.30 7.88
C GLN A 96 12.07 0.49 6.59
N ILE A 97 11.53 0.04 5.45
CA ILE A 97 12.14 0.23 4.13
C ILE A 97 12.29 1.73 3.83
N LEU A 98 11.26 2.54 4.10
CA LEU A 98 11.28 3.98 3.86
C LEU A 98 12.28 4.72 4.76
N VAL A 99 12.41 4.34 6.03
CA VAL A 99 13.42 4.94 6.94
C VAL A 99 14.83 4.53 6.52
N LYS A 100 15.02 3.28 6.11
CA LYS A 100 16.32 2.72 5.73
C LYS A 100 16.85 3.28 4.41
N HIS A 101 15.97 3.50 3.42
CA HIS A 101 16.38 3.86 2.06
C HIS A 101 15.80 5.16 1.54
N GLY A 102 14.65 5.61 2.05
CA GLY A 102 13.92 6.76 1.52
C GLY A 102 14.41 8.11 2.04
N LEU A 103 15.16 8.14 3.14
CA LEU A 103 15.58 9.35 3.82
C LEU A 103 17.05 9.23 4.26
N PRO A 104 17.83 10.33 4.25
CA PRO A 104 19.14 10.35 4.88
C PRO A 104 19.07 10.00 6.37
N GLU A 105 20.15 9.42 6.90
CA GLU A 105 20.26 9.12 8.32
C GLU A 105 20.03 10.38 9.19
N GLY A 106 19.36 10.21 10.32
CA GLY A 106 19.04 11.30 11.24
C GLY A 106 17.92 12.26 10.79
N THR A 107 17.33 12.05 9.61
CA THR A 107 16.21 12.89 9.11
C THR A 107 14.95 12.72 9.96
N VAL A 108 14.64 11.49 10.38
CA VAL A 108 13.43 11.22 11.17
C VAL A 108 13.70 11.47 12.66
N ARG A 109 12.98 12.45 13.22
CA ARG A 109 13.00 12.79 14.64
C ARG A 109 11.72 12.29 15.31
N ILE A 110 11.83 11.19 16.06
CA ILE A 110 10.74 10.58 16.84
C ILE A 110 10.52 11.31 18.17
N LYS A 111 9.40 11.03 18.86
CA LYS A 111 8.98 11.74 20.08
C LYS A 111 8.97 13.27 19.92
N SER A 112 8.77 13.73 18.69
CA SER A 112 8.87 15.14 18.32
C SER A 112 7.55 15.59 17.75
N ARG A 113 6.78 16.29 18.59
CA ARG A 113 5.49 16.86 18.23
C ARG A 113 5.67 18.33 17.84
N VAL A 114 5.19 18.70 16.67
CA VAL A 114 5.09 20.11 16.27
C VAL A 114 4.02 20.79 17.12
N GLN A 115 4.37 21.86 17.84
CA GLN A 115 3.45 22.60 18.71
C GLN A 115 2.79 23.78 17.98
N SER A 116 3.57 24.51 17.19
CA SER A 116 3.14 25.66 16.40
C SER A 116 4.05 25.80 15.18
N TYR A 117 3.63 26.62 14.20
CA TYR A 117 4.46 27.05 13.09
C TYR A 117 4.21 28.54 12.82
N GLU A 118 5.21 29.25 12.33
CA GLU A 118 5.12 30.64 11.86
C GLU A 118 5.51 30.69 10.38
N ASN A 119 4.78 31.46 9.57
CA ASN A 119 5.12 31.67 8.16
C ASN A 119 5.84 33.01 7.99
N LEU A 120 7.14 32.98 7.72
CA LEU A 120 7.97 34.18 7.56
C LEU A 120 7.99 34.74 6.13
N GLY A 121 7.19 34.16 5.22
CA GLY A 121 7.14 34.50 3.80
C GLY A 121 8.16 33.71 2.95
N ASN A 122 8.05 33.87 1.63
CA ASN A 122 8.80 33.06 0.67
C ASN A 122 10.33 33.13 0.89
N GLY A 123 10.96 31.95 0.95
CA GLY A 123 12.41 31.82 1.03
C GLY A 123 13.03 32.11 2.40
N ARG A 124 12.21 32.38 3.43
CA ARG A 124 12.66 32.60 4.82
C ARG A 124 12.13 31.44 5.66
N GLY A 125 12.79 30.29 5.53
CA GLY A 125 12.57 29.15 6.42
C GLY A 125 13.20 29.40 7.79
#